data_AF-A0A917VZ36-F1
#
_entry.id   AF-A0A917VZ36-F1
#
_cell.length_a   1.000
_cell.length_b   1.000
_cell.length_c   1.000
_cell.angle_alpha   90.00
_cell.angle_beta   90.00
_cell.angle_gamma   90.00
#
_symmetry.space_group_name_H-M   'P 1'
#
loop_
_entity.id
_entity.type
_entity.pdbx_description
1 polymer ?
#
loop_
_entity_poly.entity_id
_entity_poly.type
_entity_poly.pdbx_seq_one_letter_code
_entity_poly.pdbx_strand_id
1 'polypeptide(L)'
;MLKINLLIIFILVLFLSFLLPFKDTKKLNYSFMSMSHTNIVKGIGIILIVIHHIGQVYAIHLTDQIGPLGVFLFLAASGYGINESFKKRGLDHYLIKRIKKVFVPYWVLMIFLIGIFMISDFPGILEIAQQLLMIHLFTGFYWFLQLIAVWYIAFFVTGLLIQNSAIRTTLLFAAGILITWFNLDNQLFSFQIFSFPFGVLISNYKEWFQKRLFNKPVILVLMLAIGIAEVLLLRNPTFDSHYLTAFNFIAMQVIFNFSFGMFLLFISYI
;
A
#
# COMPACT_ATOMS: atom_id res chain seq x y z
N MET A 1 -28.11 -11.29 1.97
CA MET A 1 -28.13 -10.67 3.32
C MET A 1 -26.94 -11.09 4.20
N LEU A 2 -26.64 -12.39 4.37
CA LEU A 2 -25.54 -12.84 5.25
C LEU A 2 -24.16 -12.21 4.91
N LYS A 3 -23.79 -12.16 3.62
CA LYS A 3 -22.50 -11.61 3.14
C LYS A 3 -22.30 -10.12 3.45
N ILE A 4 -23.39 -9.34 3.45
CA ILE A 4 -23.40 -7.90 3.75
C ILE A 4 -23.19 -7.67 5.26
N ASN A 5 -23.85 -8.47 6.10
CA ASN A 5 -23.70 -8.40 7.55
C ASN A 5 -22.25 -8.76 7.98
N LEU A 6 -21.61 -9.69 7.28
CA LEU A 6 -20.23 -10.11 7.54
C LEU A 6 -19.18 -9.06 7.12
N LEU A 7 -19.39 -8.36 6.01
CA LEU A 7 -18.55 -7.24 5.61
C LEU A 7 -18.61 -6.11 6.65
N ILE A 8 -19.81 -5.82 7.16
CA ILE A 8 -20.03 -4.84 8.24
C ILE A 8 -19.33 -5.28 9.54
N ILE A 9 -19.41 -6.56 9.90
CA ILE A 9 -18.68 -7.11 11.06
C ILE A 9 -17.16 -7.03 10.85
N PHE A 10 -16.66 -7.29 9.64
CA PHE A 10 -15.24 -7.17 9.30
C PHE A 10 -14.73 -5.72 9.44
N ILE A 11 -15.50 -4.75 8.94
CA ILE A 11 -15.20 -3.31 9.10
C ILE A 11 -15.25 -2.91 10.58
N LEU A 12 -16.23 -3.41 11.33
CA LEU A 12 -16.35 -3.17 12.76
C LEU A 12 -15.17 -3.76 13.55
N VAL A 13 -14.67 -4.95 13.21
CA VAL A 13 -13.50 -5.56 13.84
C VAL A 13 -12.22 -4.77 13.52
N LEU A 14 -12.05 -4.31 12.28
CA LEU A 14 -10.95 -3.42 11.90
C LEU A 14 -11.02 -2.07 12.62
N PHE A 15 -12.22 -1.49 12.73
CA PHE A 15 -12.47 -0.25 13.47
C PHE A 15 -12.24 -0.41 14.99
N LEU A 16 -12.70 -1.52 15.57
CA LEU A 16 -12.49 -1.87 16.99
C LEU A 16 -11.01 -2.15 17.30
N SER A 17 -10.26 -2.73 16.37
CA SER A 17 -8.80 -2.89 16.52
C SER A 17 -8.06 -1.55 16.56
N PHE A 18 -8.66 -0.50 15.99
CA PHE A 18 -8.19 0.89 16.04
C PHE A 18 -8.56 1.63 17.33
N LEU A 19 -9.61 1.16 18.02
CA LEU A 19 -10.05 1.66 19.33
C LEU A 19 -9.29 1.01 20.51
N LEU A 20 -8.53 -0.06 20.26
CA LEU A 20 -7.60 -0.58 21.26
C LEU A 20 -6.55 0.51 21.55
N PRO A 21 -6.39 0.92 22.82
CA PRO A 21 -5.65 2.12 23.16
C PRO A 21 -4.21 1.99 22.69
N PHE A 22 -3.79 2.90 21.79
CA PHE A 22 -2.39 3.25 21.62
C PHE A 22 -1.89 3.75 22.98
N LYS A 23 -1.32 2.83 23.76
CA LYS A 23 -0.67 3.13 25.02
C LYS A 23 0.47 4.12 24.71
N ASP A 24 0.46 5.24 25.44
CA ASP A 24 1.35 6.40 25.41
C ASP A 24 1.06 7.54 24.41
N THR A 25 0.12 8.39 24.79
CA THR A 25 -0.14 9.73 24.21
C THR A 25 0.61 10.87 24.95
N LYS A 26 1.70 10.59 25.64
CA LYS A 26 2.54 11.65 26.25
C LYS A 26 3.81 11.85 25.42
N LYS A 27 3.84 12.97 24.67
CA LYS A 27 4.85 13.43 23.68
C LYS A 27 4.83 12.69 22.33
N LEU A 28 3.76 12.83 21.55
CA LEU A 28 3.86 12.60 20.11
C LEU A 28 4.72 13.73 19.51
N ASN A 29 5.99 13.44 19.20
CA ASN A 29 6.79 14.29 18.32
C ASN A 29 6.19 14.24 16.91
N TYR A 30 5.12 15.02 16.70
CA TYR A 30 4.43 15.12 15.44
C TYR A 30 5.21 16.04 14.51
N SER A 31 5.94 15.42 13.57
CA SER A 31 6.66 16.11 12.50
C SER A 31 6.45 15.38 11.18
N PHE A 32 6.76 16.04 10.07
CA PHE A 32 6.57 15.48 8.74
C PHE A 32 7.29 14.13 8.64
N MET A 33 6.55 13.10 8.22
CA MET A 33 7.04 11.71 8.15
C MET A 33 7.65 11.17 9.46
N SER A 34 7.20 11.68 10.61
CA SER A 34 7.43 11.04 11.92
C SER A 34 6.76 9.66 11.99
N MET A 35 7.09 8.88 13.04
CA MET A 35 6.40 7.61 13.30
C MET A 35 4.88 7.81 13.41
N SER A 36 4.46 8.88 14.08
CA SER A 36 3.06 9.28 14.24
C SER A 36 2.41 9.58 12.89
N HIS A 37 3.03 10.46 12.10
CA HIS A 37 2.52 10.83 10.79
C HIS A 37 2.43 9.62 9.84
N THR A 38 3.47 8.80 9.78
CA THR A 38 3.47 7.60 8.91
C THR A 38 2.47 6.53 9.37
N ASN A 39 2.15 6.44 10.66
CA ASN A 39 1.06 5.58 11.14
C ASN A 39 -0.31 6.12 10.73
N ILE A 40 -0.53 7.44 10.79
CA ILE A 40 -1.77 8.08 10.28
C ILE A 40 -1.91 7.81 8.78
N VAL A 41 -0.86 8.04 7.98
CA VAL A 41 -0.86 7.76 6.53
C VAL A 41 -1.21 6.30 6.24
N LYS A 42 -0.66 5.35 7.01
CA LYS A 42 -1.02 3.93 6.88
C LYS A 42 -2.46 3.66 7.27
N GLY A 43 -2.97 4.30 8.32
CA GLY A 43 -4.36 4.23 8.74
C GLY A 43 -5.32 4.71 7.65
N ILE A 44 -5.06 5.89 7.07
CA ILE A 44 -5.80 6.41 5.91
C ILE A 44 -5.74 5.40 4.76
N GLY A 45 -4.56 4.86 4.45
CA GLY A 45 -4.40 3.87 3.40
C GLY A 45 -5.26 2.62 3.60
N ILE A 46 -5.29 2.07 4.81
CA ILE A 46 -6.14 0.91 5.14
C ILE A 46 -7.62 1.25 4.99
N ILE A 47 -8.07 2.41 5.48
CA ILE A 47 -9.47 2.84 5.36
C ILE A 47 -9.88 2.94 3.88
N LEU A 48 -9.05 3.53 3.02
CA LEU A 48 -9.33 3.63 1.59
C LEU A 48 -9.43 2.25 0.91
N ILE A 49 -8.56 1.30 1.27
CA ILE A 49 -8.62 -0.09 0.78
C ILE A 49 -9.93 -0.77 1.21
N VAL A 50 -10.35 -0.56 2.46
CA VAL A 50 -11.61 -1.12 2.98
C VAL A 50 -12.81 -0.51 2.25
N ILE A 51 -12.87 0.81 2.07
CA ILE A 51 -13.96 1.46 1.33
C ILE A 51 -14.01 0.98 -0.13
N HIS A 52 -12.86 0.77 -0.76
CA HIS A 52 -12.77 0.17 -2.09
C HIS A 52 -13.42 -1.22 -2.14
N HIS A 53 -13.05 -2.12 -1.24
CA HIS A 53 -13.65 -3.46 -1.21
C HIS A 53 -15.16 -3.44 -0.91
N ILE A 54 -15.61 -2.51 -0.05
CA ILE A 54 -17.05 -2.29 0.17
C ILE A 54 -17.71 -1.87 -1.13
N GLY A 55 -17.17 -0.88 -1.82
CA GLY A 55 -17.75 -0.40 -3.07
C GLY A 55 -17.75 -1.46 -4.16
N GLN A 56 -16.75 -2.34 -4.24
CA GLN A 56 -16.77 -3.51 -5.13
C GLN A 56 -17.96 -4.43 -4.83
N VAL A 57 -18.27 -4.69 -3.55
CA VAL A 57 -19.41 -5.53 -3.15
C VAL A 57 -20.76 -4.90 -3.51
N TYR A 58 -20.86 -3.58 -3.45
CA TYR A 58 -22.08 -2.82 -3.75
C TYR A 58 -22.14 -2.22 -5.16
N ALA A 59 -21.19 -2.57 -6.04
CA ALA A 59 -21.06 -1.99 -7.38
C ALA A 59 -20.97 -0.44 -7.39
N ILE A 60 -20.36 0.15 -6.36
CA ILE A 60 -20.12 1.59 -6.26
C ILE A 60 -18.80 1.91 -6.97
N HIS A 61 -18.88 2.08 -8.29
CA HIS A 61 -17.73 2.36 -9.15
C HIS A 61 -16.95 3.63 -8.78
N LEU A 62 -17.52 4.53 -7.96
CA LEU A 62 -16.79 5.69 -7.40
C LEU A 62 -15.52 5.28 -6.63
N THR A 63 -15.52 4.07 -6.09
CA THR A 63 -14.47 3.57 -5.22
C THR A 63 -13.37 2.79 -5.95
N ASP A 64 -13.48 2.60 -7.27
CA ASP A 64 -12.51 1.78 -8.02
C ASP A 64 -11.09 2.36 -7.95
N GLN A 65 -10.99 3.70 -7.91
CA GLN A 65 -9.73 4.43 -7.88
C GLN A 65 -9.15 4.63 -6.47
N ILE A 66 -9.95 4.52 -5.41
CA ILE A 66 -9.47 4.78 -4.04
C ILE A 66 -8.68 3.61 -3.43
N GLY A 67 -8.93 2.38 -3.89
CA GLY A 67 -8.18 1.20 -3.46
C GLY A 67 -6.69 1.30 -3.79
N PRO A 68 -6.32 1.53 -5.06
CA PRO A 68 -4.93 1.79 -5.48
C PRO A 68 -4.25 2.93 -4.71
N LEU A 69 -4.98 4.01 -4.37
CA LEU A 69 -4.43 5.09 -3.54
C LEU A 69 -4.09 4.62 -2.13
N GLY A 70 -4.98 3.85 -1.51
CA GLY A 70 -4.74 3.32 -0.18
C GLY A 70 -3.51 2.39 -0.13
N VAL A 71 -3.34 1.58 -1.17
CA VAL A 71 -2.14 0.75 -1.36
C VAL A 71 -0.89 1.61 -1.53
N PHE A 72 -0.95 2.65 -2.37
CA PHE A 72 0.17 3.58 -2.57
C PHE A 72 0.64 4.18 -1.24
N LEU A 73 -0.28 4.74 -0.44
CA LEU A 73 0.03 5.37 0.85
C LEU A 73 0.69 4.36 1.81
N PHE A 74 0.15 3.15 1.88
CA PHE A 74 0.68 2.12 2.75
C PHE A 74 2.10 1.67 2.33
N LEU A 75 2.31 1.43 1.03
CA LEU A 75 3.60 1.02 0.48
C LEU A 75 4.65 2.11 0.63
N ALA A 76 4.32 3.37 0.33
CA ALA A 76 5.22 4.51 0.49
C ALA A 76 5.60 4.72 1.96
N ALA A 77 4.63 4.72 2.88
CA ALA A 77 4.93 4.83 4.31
C ALA A 77 5.72 3.61 4.84
N SER A 78 5.57 2.43 4.22
CA SER A 78 6.35 1.24 4.54
C SER A 78 7.79 1.32 4.05
N GLY A 79 8.01 1.73 2.79
CA GLY A 79 9.35 1.96 2.23
C GLY A 79 10.12 3.01 3.03
N TYR A 80 9.46 4.11 3.38
CA TYR A 80 10.03 5.15 4.24
C TYR A 80 10.45 4.59 5.60
N GLY A 81 9.53 3.96 6.32
CA GLY A 81 9.80 3.46 7.67
C GLY A 81 10.89 2.38 7.72
N ILE A 82 10.99 1.56 6.65
CA ILE A 82 12.05 0.57 6.53
C ILE A 82 13.40 1.22 6.31
N ASN A 83 13.51 2.18 5.40
CA ASN A 83 14.80 2.84 5.14
C ASN A 83 15.26 3.65 6.36
N GLU A 84 14.36 4.32 7.08
CA GLU A 84 14.69 5.00 8.34
C GLU A 84 15.14 4.01 9.43
N SER A 85 14.50 2.85 9.55
CA SER A 85 14.98 1.82 10.49
C SER A 85 16.32 1.24 10.07
N PHE A 86 16.57 1.11 8.76
CA PHE A 86 17.83 0.62 8.21
C PHE A 86 18.98 1.61 8.47
N LYS A 87 18.77 2.92 8.25
CA LYS A 87 19.77 3.94 8.59
C LYS A 87 20.19 3.90 10.06
N LYS A 88 19.25 3.57 10.96
CA LYS A 88 19.50 3.52 12.41
C LYS A 88 20.13 2.22 12.91
N ARG A 89 19.79 1.08 12.32
CA ARG A 89 20.11 -0.26 12.88
C ARG A 89 20.53 -1.30 11.83
N GLY A 90 20.73 -0.88 10.58
CA GLY A 90 20.98 -1.80 9.46
C GLY A 90 19.88 -2.85 9.30
N LEU A 91 20.29 -4.09 9.03
CA LEU A 91 19.39 -5.23 8.86
C LEU A 91 19.13 -5.99 10.17
N ASP A 92 19.50 -5.41 11.31
CA ASP A 92 19.31 -6.08 12.60
C ASP A 92 17.83 -6.36 12.90
N HIS A 93 17.56 -7.65 13.16
CA HIS A 93 16.21 -8.21 13.30
C HIS A 93 15.27 -7.81 12.16
N TYR A 94 15.80 -7.67 10.93
CA TYR A 94 15.02 -7.11 9.83
C TYR A 94 13.78 -7.96 9.55
N LEU A 95 13.98 -9.23 9.19
CA LEU A 95 12.90 -10.12 8.74
C LEU A 95 11.85 -10.35 9.83
N ILE A 96 12.29 -10.64 11.07
CA ILE A 96 11.38 -10.95 12.18
C ILE A 96 10.43 -9.79 12.53
N LYS A 97 10.90 -8.54 12.41
CA LYS A 97 10.04 -7.36 12.64
C LYS A 97 8.91 -7.26 11.60
N ARG A 98 9.14 -7.71 10.36
CA ARG A 98 8.15 -7.65 9.27
C ARG A 98 7.16 -8.80 9.37
N ILE A 99 7.65 -10.02 9.67
CA ILE A 99 6.81 -11.18 9.98
C ILE A 99 5.82 -10.83 11.09
N LYS A 100 6.31 -10.32 12.22
CA LYS A 100 5.45 -9.97 13.36
C LYS A 100 4.46 -8.85 13.07
N LYS A 101 4.84 -7.85 12.27
CA LYS A 101 4.01 -6.65 12.06
C LYS A 101 2.96 -6.81 10.96
N VAL A 102 3.23 -7.64 9.95
CA VAL A 102 2.37 -7.75 8.76
C VAL A 102 1.73 -9.14 8.66
N PHE A 103 2.53 -10.19 8.76
CA PHE A 103 2.07 -11.55 8.48
C PHE A 103 1.37 -12.20 9.67
N VAL A 104 1.82 -11.94 10.90
CA VAL A 104 1.14 -12.45 12.10
C VAL A 104 -0.30 -11.93 12.21
N PRO A 105 -0.59 -10.61 12.10
CA PRO A 105 -1.98 -10.14 12.07
C PRO A 105 -2.81 -10.77 10.95
N TYR A 106 -2.22 -10.96 9.77
CA TYR A 106 -2.88 -11.63 8.66
C TYR A 106 -3.22 -13.09 8.98
N TRP A 107 -2.28 -13.88 9.50
CA TRP A 107 -2.52 -15.28 9.86
C TRP A 107 -3.56 -15.42 10.96
N VAL A 108 -3.50 -14.56 11.99
CA VAL A 108 -4.52 -14.54 13.05
C VAL A 108 -5.91 -14.28 12.47
N LEU A 109 -6.03 -13.30 11.57
CA LEU A 109 -7.28 -13.02 10.87
C LEU A 109 -7.72 -14.23 10.02
N MET A 110 -6.84 -14.83 9.22
CA MET A 110 -7.18 -15.98 8.39
C MET A 110 -7.67 -17.16 9.22
N ILE A 111 -6.96 -17.51 10.30
CA ILE A 111 -7.36 -18.59 11.22
C ILE A 111 -8.74 -18.29 11.83
N PHE A 112 -8.98 -17.04 12.24
CA PHE A 112 -10.27 -16.62 12.78
C PHE A 112 -11.40 -16.72 11.75
N LEU A 113 -11.18 -16.27 10.51
CA LEU A 113 -12.17 -16.36 9.44
C LEU A 113 -12.46 -17.81 9.07
N ILE A 114 -11.41 -18.65 8.94
CA ILE A 114 -11.53 -20.10 8.77
C ILE A 114 -12.41 -20.69 9.88
N GLY A 115 -12.15 -20.35 11.14
CA GLY A 115 -12.94 -20.83 12.28
C GLY A 115 -14.41 -20.39 12.28
N ILE A 116 -14.74 -19.20 11.76
CA ILE A 116 -16.12 -18.69 11.69
C ILE A 116 -16.89 -19.23 10.49
N PHE A 117 -16.24 -19.32 9.33
CA PHE A 117 -16.90 -19.68 8.07
C PHE A 117 -17.06 -21.19 7.86
N MET A 118 -16.39 -22.02 8.66
CA MET A 118 -16.42 -23.49 8.53
C MET A 118 -17.44 -24.18 9.44
N ILE A 119 -18.68 -23.68 9.44
CA ILE A 119 -19.80 -24.39 10.10
C ILE A 119 -20.42 -25.44 9.15
N SER A 120 -20.09 -25.45 7.85
CA SER A 120 -20.72 -26.37 6.88
C SER A 120 -19.80 -27.09 5.89
N ASP A 121 -18.68 -26.52 5.42
CA ASP A 121 -17.77 -27.18 4.46
C ASP A 121 -16.30 -26.88 4.79
N PHE A 122 -15.52 -27.89 5.18
CA PHE A 122 -14.10 -27.75 5.53
C PHE A 122 -13.23 -27.89 4.26
N PRO A 123 -12.50 -26.85 3.83
CA PRO A 123 -11.54 -26.95 2.74
C PRO A 123 -10.38 -27.85 3.16
N GLY A 124 -9.78 -28.52 2.19
CA GLY A 124 -8.66 -29.43 2.44
C GLY A 124 -7.48 -28.71 3.08
N ILE A 125 -6.67 -29.44 3.86
CA ILE A 125 -5.44 -28.93 4.51
C ILE A 125 -4.52 -28.21 3.51
N LEU A 126 -4.49 -28.70 2.27
CA LEU A 126 -3.71 -28.09 1.18
C LEU A 126 -4.20 -26.69 0.83
N GLU A 127 -5.51 -26.45 0.77
CA GLU A 127 -6.09 -25.14 0.48
C GLU A 127 -5.83 -24.15 1.61
N ILE A 128 -5.96 -24.61 2.86
CA ILE A 128 -5.61 -23.81 4.05
C ILE A 128 -4.12 -23.43 4.02
N ALA A 129 -3.25 -24.39 3.73
CA ALA A 129 -1.81 -24.14 3.62
C ALA A 129 -1.50 -23.15 2.48
N GLN A 130 -2.13 -23.31 1.31
CA GLN A 130 -1.97 -22.40 0.17
C GLN A 130 -2.41 -20.97 0.51
N GLN A 131 -3.48 -20.79 1.27
CA GLN A 131 -3.94 -19.47 1.72
C GLN A 131 -2.97 -18.85 2.73
N LEU A 132 -2.57 -19.60 3.76
CA LEU A 132 -1.65 -19.10 4.81
C LEU A 132 -0.27 -18.72 4.26
N LEU A 133 0.23 -19.51 3.30
CA LEU A 133 1.53 -19.30 2.65
C LEU A 133 1.43 -18.38 1.43
N MET A 134 0.23 -17.95 1.04
CA MET A 134 -0.03 -17.11 -0.13
C MET A 134 0.58 -17.68 -1.43
N ILE A 135 0.53 -19.01 -1.61
CA ILE A 135 1.28 -19.75 -2.64
C ILE A 135 0.78 -19.45 -4.06
N HIS A 136 -0.51 -19.17 -4.25
CA HIS A 136 -1.02 -18.67 -5.53
C HIS A 136 -0.59 -17.22 -5.69
N LEU A 137 0.68 -17.03 -6.04
CA LEU A 137 1.26 -15.75 -6.35
C LEU A 137 0.43 -15.06 -7.45
N PHE A 138 0.15 -13.78 -7.24
CA PHE A 138 -0.38 -12.88 -8.28
C PHE A 138 -1.85 -13.06 -8.68
N THR A 139 -2.67 -13.77 -7.90
CA THR A 139 -4.13 -13.83 -8.11
C THR A 139 -4.91 -13.75 -6.80
N GLY A 140 -6.06 -13.06 -6.79
CA GLY A 140 -7.00 -13.03 -5.64
C GLY A 140 -6.76 -11.95 -4.58
N PHE A 141 -7.43 -12.09 -3.43
CA PHE A 141 -7.59 -11.06 -2.38
C PHE A 141 -6.29 -10.64 -1.66
N TYR A 142 -5.21 -11.41 -1.74
CA TYR A 142 -3.97 -11.21 -0.97
C TYR A 142 -2.79 -10.67 -1.81
N TRP A 143 -3.06 -10.22 -3.04
CA TRP A 143 -2.07 -9.64 -3.96
C TRP A 143 -1.22 -8.53 -3.30
N PHE A 144 -1.84 -7.70 -2.47
CA PHE A 144 -1.18 -6.61 -1.76
C PHE A 144 -0.17 -7.11 -0.71
N LEU A 145 -0.53 -8.17 0.03
CA LEU A 145 0.36 -8.82 1.02
C LEU A 145 1.57 -9.47 0.34
N GLN A 146 1.36 -10.07 -0.83
CA GLN A 146 2.45 -10.60 -1.65
C GLN A 146 3.37 -9.48 -2.15
N LEU A 147 2.81 -8.37 -2.66
CA LEU A 147 3.60 -7.24 -3.16
C LEU A 147 4.47 -6.64 -2.05
N ILE A 148 3.94 -6.40 -0.85
CA ILE A 148 4.76 -5.88 0.25
C ILE A 148 5.84 -6.89 0.68
N ALA A 149 5.57 -8.20 0.61
CA ALA A 149 6.56 -9.24 0.87
C ALA A 149 7.73 -9.16 -0.13
N VAL A 150 7.42 -9.06 -1.43
CA VAL A 150 8.41 -8.89 -2.51
C VAL A 150 9.26 -7.65 -2.26
N TRP A 151 8.66 -6.52 -1.91
CA TRP A 151 9.41 -5.30 -1.58
C TRP A 151 10.30 -5.44 -0.36
N TYR A 152 9.86 -6.17 0.67
CA TYR A 152 10.68 -6.42 1.84
C TYR A 152 11.92 -7.28 1.52
N ILE A 153 11.76 -8.26 0.64
CA ILE A 153 12.88 -9.09 0.14
C ILE A 153 13.81 -8.24 -0.73
N ALA A 154 13.27 -7.49 -1.69
CA ALA A 154 14.07 -6.62 -2.56
C ALA A 154 14.88 -5.58 -1.76
N PHE A 155 14.28 -4.96 -0.75
CA PHE A 155 15.00 -4.06 0.15
C PHE A 155 16.05 -4.79 0.99
N PHE A 156 15.76 -5.99 1.47
CA PHE A 156 16.73 -6.79 2.24
C PHE A 156 17.97 -7.14 1.39
N VAL A 157 17.76 -7.66 0.19
CA VAL A 157 18.84 -8.02 -0.75
C VAL A 157 19.67 -6.80 -1.11
N THR A 158 19.02 -5.70 -1.51
CA THR A 158 19.76 -4.46 -1.84
C THR A 158 20.45 -3.85 -0.61
N GLY A 159 19.89 -4.01 0.59
CA GLY A 159 20.50 -3.59 1.85
C GLY A 159 21.71 -4.42 2.27
N LEU A 160 21.80 -5.69 1.84
CA LEU A 160 22.97 -6.55 2.03
C LEU A 160 24.12 -6.16 1.10
N LEU A 161 23.78 -5.84 -0.16
CA LEU A 161 24.76 -5.70 -1.24
C LEU A 161 25.21 -4.24 -1.47
N ILE A 162 24.35 -3.25 -1.17
CA ILE A 162 24.53 -1.87 -1.61
C ILE A 162 24.47 -0.90 -0.44
N GLN A 163 25.63 -0.38 -0.07
CA GLN A 163 25.75 0.62 0.99
C GLN A 163 25.26 2.01 0.55
N ASN A 164 25.57 2.41 -0.69
CA ASN A 164 25.17 3.71 -1.25
C ASN A 164 23.64 3.81 -1.34
N SER A 165 23.07 4.78 -0.63
CA SER A 165 21.61 4.95 -0.54
C SER A 165 20.96 5.34 -1.87
N ALA A 166 21.63 6.13 -2.70
CA ALA A 166 21.11 6.54 -4.00
C ALA A 166 21.08 5.34 -4.97
N ILE A 167 22.18 4.59 -5.06
CA ILE A 167 22.24 3.37 -5.89
C ILE A 167 21.20 2.36 -5.43
N ARG A 168 21.06 2.13 -4.12
CA ARG A 168 20.04 1.24 -3.56
C ARG A 168 18.63 1.69 -3.97
N THR A 169 18.31 2.98 -3.85
CA THR A 169 17.01 3.50 -4.28
C THR A 169 16.78 3.28 -5.77
N THR A 170 17.77 3.58 -6.63
CA THR A 170 17.67 3.36 -8.08
C THR A 170 17.44 1.89 -8.41
N LEU A 171 18.13 0.96 -7.76
CA LEU A 171 17.93 -0.47 -7.96
C LEU A 171 16.55 -0.95 -7.52
N LEU A 172 15.96 -0.34 -6.49
CA LEU A 172 14.58 -0.64 -6.10
C LEU A 172 13.57 -0.14 -7.13
N PHE A 173 13.80 1.02 -7.76
CA PHE A 173 12.98 1.45 -8.90
C PHE A 173 13.13 0.50 -10.09
N ALA A 174 14.35 0.08 -10.42
CA ALA A 174 14.60 -0.91 -11.47
C ALA A 174 13.93 -2.27 -11.18
N ALA A 175 13.96 -2.71 -9.92
CA ALA A 175 13.25 -3.92 -9.49
C ALA A 175 11.74 -3.81 -9.70
N GLY A 176 11.13 -2.63 -9.52
CA GLY A 176 9.72 -2.39 -9.82
C GLY A 176 9.37 -2.63 -11.29
N ILE A 177 10.23 -2.19 -12.21
CA ILE A 177 10.08 -2.43 -13.65
C ILE A 177 10.16 -3.93 -13.95
N LEU A 178 11.15 -4.63 -13.37
CA LEU A 178 11.29 -6.08 -13.54
C LEU A 178 10.08 -6.85 -12.99
N ILE A 179 9.59 -6.49 -11.79
CA ILE A 179 8.38 -7.09 -11.20
C ILE A 179 7.20 -6.91 -12.16
N THR A 180 7.03 -5.74 -12.77
CA THR A 180 5.99 -5.49 -13.77
C THR A 180 6.12 -6.40 -14.97
N TRP A 181 7.34 -6.53 -15.50
CA TRP A 181 7.64 -7.31 -16.69
C TRP A 181 7.27 -8.79 -16.52
N PHE A 182 7.54 -9.36 -15.33
CA PHE A 182 7.20 -10.74 -15.02
C PHE A 182 5.74 -10.95 -14.59
N ASN A 183 4.94 -9.89 -14.45
CA ASN A 183 3.57 -9.93 -13.92
C ASN A 183 2.60 -9.12 -14.78
N LEU A 184 2.79 -9.10 -16.10
CA LEU A 184 1.93 -8.33 -17.03
C LEU A 184 0.44 -8.71 -16.91
N ASP A 185 0.15 -9.95 -16.51
CA ASP A 185 -1.22 -10.44 -16.32
C ASP A 185 -1.90 -9.86 -15.06
N ASN A 186 -1.14 -9.31 -14.11
CA ASN A 186 -1.67 -8.67 -12.90
C ASN A 186 -1.39 -7.17 -12.88
N GLN A 187 -2.29 -6.40 -13.50
CA GLN A 187 -2.19 -4.94 -13.60
C GLN A 187 -2.15 -4.24 -12.23
N LEU A 188 -2.75 -4.82 -11.17
CA LEU A 188 -2.78 -4.20 -9.83
C LEU A 188 -1.39 -4.07 -9.21
N PHE A 189 -0.51 -5.04 -9.46
CA PHE A 189 0.90 -4.94 -9.09
C PHE A 189 1.56 -3.79 -9.82
N SER A 190 1.34 -3.73 -11.14
CA SER A 190 1.93 -2.75 -12.05
C SER A 190 1.60 -1.31 -11.66
N PHE A 191 0.42 -1.07 -11.08
CA PHE A 191 0.03 0.26 -10.58
C PHE A 191 0.87 0.77 -9.41
N GLN A 192 1.56 -0.13 -8.71
CA GLN A 192 2.19 0.12 -7.42
C GLN A 192 3.72 -0.07 -7.44
N ILE A 193 4.28 -0.20 -8.63
CA ILE A 193 5.69 -0.58 -8.87
C ILE A 193 6.69 0.42 -8.31
N PHE A 194 6.28 1.66 -8.13
CA PHE A 194 7.13 2.72 -7.63
C PHE A 194 6.73 3.20 -6.24
N SER A 195 5.60 2.75 -5.69
CA SER A 195 5.06 3.24 -4.40
C SER A 195 6.03 2.99 -3.25
N PHE A 196 6.60 1.78 -3.15
CA PHE A 196 7.57 1.45 -2.09
C PHE A 196 8.95 2.11 -2.31
N PRO A 197 9.61 2.01 -3.49
CA PRO A 197 10.85 2.74 -3.77
C PRO A 197 10.74 4.24 -3.54
N PHE A 198 9.58 4.81 -3.82
CA PHE A 198 9.32 6.22 -3.60
C PHE A 198 9.28 6.60 -2.10
N GLY A 199 8.74 5.73 -1.24
CA GLY A 199 8.90 5.86 0.20
C GLY A 199 10.37 5.91 0.65
N VAL A 200 11.22 5.07 0.07
CA VAL A 200 12.67 5.08 0.31
C VAL A 200 13.30 6.39 -0.18
N LEU A 201 12.88 6.89 -1.34
CA LEU A 201 13.31 8.19 -1.88
C LEU A 201 12.96 9.35 -0.92
N ILE A 202 11.72 9.41 -0.42
CA ILE A 202 11.31 10.40 0.59
C ILE A 202 12.21 10.31 1.83
N SER A 203 12.55 9.10 2.27
CA SER A 203 13.46 8.92 3.40
C SER A 203 14.85 9.49 3.12
N ASN A 204 15.42 9.26 1.93
CA ASN A 204 16.75 9.79 1.58
C ASN A 204 16.77 11.32 1.41
N TYR A 205 15.68 11.92 0.97
CA TYR A 205 15.60 13.35 0.63
C TYR A 205 14.52 14.10 1.43
N LYS A 206 14.29 13.69 2.68
CA LYS A 206 13.17 14.17 3.52
C LYS A 206 13.07 15.69 3.60
N GLU A 207 14.18 16.36 3.89
CA GLU A 207 14.24 17.81 4.02
C GLU A 207 13.92 18.53 2.71
N TRP A 208 14.39 17.99 1.59
CA TRP A 208 14.09 18.51 0.26
C TRP A 208 12.58 18.44 -0.02
N PHE A 209 11.95 17.28 0.23
CA PHE A 209 10.51 17.12 0.06
C PHE A 209 9.72 18.07 0.95
N GLN A 210 10.10 18.16 2.23
CA GLN A 210 9.49 19.07 3.19
C GLN A 210 9.58 20.52 2.70
N LYS A 211 10.79 21.02 2.38
CA LYS A 211 10.98 22.40 1.91
C LYS A 211 10.22 22.68 0.61
N ARG A 212 10.23 21.74 -0.35
CA ARG A 212 9.64 21.98 -1.67
C ARG A 212 8.12 22.02 -1.63
N LEU A 213 7.49 21.19 -0.80
CA LEU A 213 6.04 21.02 -0.78
C LEU A 213 5.34 21.94 0.22
N PHE A 214 5.95 22.23 1.38
CA PHE A 214 5.37 23.20 2.33
C PHE A 214 5.54 24.65 1.90
N ASN A 215 6.62 24.99 1.19
CA ASN A 215 6.87 26.38 0.80
C ASN A 215 6.18 26.77 -0.52
N LYS A 216 5.61 25.80 -1.26
CA LYS A 216 4.97 26.06 -2.57
C LYS A 216 3.60 25.37 -2.63
N PRO A 217 2.55 25.93 -2.01
CA PRO A 217 1.21 25.35 -2.00
C PRO A 217 0.63 25.11 -3.41
N VAL A 218 1.10 25.88 -4.41
CA VAL A 218 0.80 25.65 -5.83
C VAL A 218 1.09 24.20 -6.26
N ILE A 219 2.13 23.55 -5.72
CA ILE A 219 2.43 22.16 -6.07
C ILE A 219 1.34 21.21 -5.57
N LEU A 220 0.82 21.43 -4.37
CA LEU A 220 -0.28 20.62 -3.82
C LEU A 220 -1.56 20.81 -4.63
N VAL A 221 -1.85 22.05 -5.05
CA VAL A 221 -2.98 22.36 -5.93
C VAL A 221 -2.82 21.67 -7.30
N LEU A 222 -1.63 21.69 -7.89
CA LEU A 222 -1.36 21.00 -9.15
C LEU A 222 -1.49 19.48 -9.00
N MET A 223 -0.99 18.88 -7.91
CA MET A 223 -1.15 17.45 -7.63
C MET A 223 -2.63 17.06 -7.50
N LEU A 224 -3.42 17.89 -6.81
CA LEU A 224 -4.88 17.71 -6.70
C LEU A 224 -5.56 17.83 -8.06
N ALA A 225 -5.22 18.85 -8.84
CA ALA A 225 -5.81 19.08 -10.16
C ALA A 225 -5.49 17.93 -11.14
N ILE A 226 -4.25 17.44 -11.16
CA ILE A 226 -3.84 16.28 -11.96
C ILE A 226 -4.63 15.04 -11.53
N GLY A 227 -4.70 14.76 -10.23
CA GLY A 227 -5.47 13.62 -9.72
C GLY A 227 -6.95 13.67 -10.08
N ILE A 228 -7.59 14.85 -10.00
CA ILE A 228 -8.99 15.03 -10.43
C ILE A 228 -9.12 14.81 -11.93
N ALA A 229 -8.23 15.39 -12.74
CA ALA A 229 -8.24 15.22 -14.19
C ALA A 229 -8.12 13.74 -14.59
N GLU A 230 -7.26 12.98 -13.91
CA GLU A 230 -7.08 11.54 -14.16
C GLU A 230 -8.32 10.74 -13.77
N VAL A 231 -8.99 11.04 -12.65
CA VAL A 231 -10.26 10.41 -12.30
C VAL A 231 -11.32 10.67 -13.37
N LEU A 232 -11.38 11.89 -13.91
CA LEU A 232 -12.33 12.24 -14.96
C LEU A 232 -12.00 11.52 -16.27
N LEU A 233 -10.71 11.41 -16.63
CA LEU A 233 -10.26 10.67 -17.81
C LEU A 233 -10.57 9.17 -17.69
N LEU A 234 -10.22 8.55 -16.56
CA LEU A 234 -10.44 7.12 -16.29
C LEU A 234 -11.93 6.74 -16.20
N ARG A 235 -12.82 7.72 -16.00
CA ARG A 235 -14.29 7.53 -16.01
C ARG A 235 -14.94 7.82 -17.35
N ASN A 236 -14.23 8.45 -18.27
CA ASN A 236 -14.84 8.86 -19.52
C ASN A 236 -15.09 7.64 -20.41
N PRO A 237 -16.34 7.37 -20.83
CA PRO A 237 -16.66 6.21 -21.67
C PRO A 237 -15.95 6.22 -23.03
N THR A 238 -15.51 7.38 -23.53
CA THR A 238 -14.71 7.44 -24.77
C THR A 238 -13.26 7.02 -24.57
N PHE A 239 -12.82 6.98 -23.32
CA PHE A 239 -11.52 6.51 -22.85
C PHE A 239 -11.57 5.02 -22.47
N ASP A 240 -12.47 4.26 -23.11
CA ASP A 240 -12.66 2.85 -22.81
C ASP A 240 -11.39 2.04 -23.10
N SER A 241 -11.21 1.01 -22.29
CA SER A 241 -10.13 0.02 -22.31
C SER A 241 -9.87 -0.62 -23.69
N HIS A 242 -10.79 -0.49 -24.63
CA HIS A 242 -10.63 -0.91 -26.03
C HIS A 242 -9.60 -0.09 -26.83
N TYR A 243 -9.32 1.17 -26.44
CA TYR A 243 -8.40 2.06 -27.16
C TYR A 243 -7.05 2.24 -26.48
N LEU A 244 -6.95 1.93 -25.18
CA LEU A 244 -5.71 2.03 -24.43
C LEU A 244 -4.99 0.69 -24.41
N THR A 245 -3.73 0.70 -24.83
CA THR A 245 -2.84 -0.43 -24.54
C THR A 245 -2.71 -0.60 -23.02
N ALA A 246 -2.52 -1.84 -22.55
CA ALA A 246 -2.32 -2.12 -21.13
C ALA A 246 -1.20 -1.25 -20.51
N PHE A 247 -0.17 -0.93 -21.29
CA PHE A 247 0.91 -0.03 -20.90
C PHE A 247 0.41 1.40 -20.60
N ASN A 248 -0.41 1.98 -21.46
CA ASN A 248 -0.93 3.34 -21.26
C ASN A 248 -1.82 3.41 -20.01
N PHE A 249 -2.64 2.38 -19.77
CA PHE A 249 -3.48 2.29 -18.58
C PHE A 249 -2.65 2.20 -17.29
N ILE A 250 -1.61 1.36 -17.28
CA ILE A 250 -0.67 1.26 -16.15
C ILE A 250 0.02 2.61 -15.92
N ALA A 251 0.49 3.28 -16.98
CA ALA A 251 1.15 4.58 -16.86
C ALA A 251 0.22 5.64 -16.25
N MET A 252 -1.03 5.73 -16.72
CA MET A 252 -2.04 6.64 -16.14
C MET A 252 -2.28 6.34 -14.67
N GLN A 253 -2.44 5.07 -14.30
CA GLN A 253 -2.69 4.70 -12.90
C GLN A 253 -1.48 5.01 -12.00
N VAL A 254 -0.25 4.83 -12.50
CA VAL A 254 0.96 5.21 -11.78
C VAL A 254 1.01 6.72 -11.58
N ILE A 255 0.73 7.53 -12.61
CA ILE A 255 0.72 9.00 -12.47
C ILE A 255 -0.35 9.42 -11.46
N PHE A 256 -1.54 8.83 -11.50
CA PHE A 256 -2.61 9.06 -10.52
C PHE A 256 -2.22 8.73 -9.08
N ASN A 257 -1.64 7.56 -8.87
CA ASN A 257 -1.20 7.16 -7.54
C ASN A 257 -0.12 8.14 -7.00
N PHE A 258 0.77 8.62 -7.87
CA PHE A 258 1.81 9.57 -7.50
C PHE A 258 1.28 10.98 -7.30
N SER A 259 0.38 11.47 -8.14
CA SER A 259 -0.17 12.83 -8.03
C SER A 259 -1.05 12.94 -6.79
N PHE A 260 -2.10 12.13 -6.73
CA PHE A 260 -3.12 12.24 -5.70
C PHE A 260 -2.73 11.54 -4.39
N GLY A 261 -1.99 10.41 -4.47
CA GLY A 261 -1.43 9.77 -3.29
C GLY A 261 -0.39 10.65 -2.59
N MET A 262 0.42 11.42 -3.34
CA MET A 262 1.27 12.45 -2.74
C MET A 262 0.45 13.54 -2.08
N PHE A 263 -0.53 14.11 -2.80
CA PHE A 263 -1.42 15.11 -2.21
C PHE A 263 -1.99 14.64 -0.86
N LEU A 264 -2.51 13.42 -0.78
CA LEU A 264 -3.04 12.83 0.45
C LEU A 264 -1.99 12.64 1.55
N LEU A 265 -0.78 12.18 1.21
CA LEU A 265 0.32 12.04 2.16
C LEU A 265 0.75 13.38 2.76
N PHE A 266 0.71 14.45 1.96
CA PHE A 266 1.13 15.78 2.41
C PHE A 266 0.03 16.52 3.16
N ILE A 267 -1.22 16.45 2.70
CA ILE A 267 -2.34 17.08 3.40
C ILE A 267 -2.60 16.43 4.76
N SER A 268 -2.28 15.14 4.95
CA SER A 268 -2.40 14.49 6.26
C SER A 268 -1.44 15.02 7.32
N TYR A 269 -0.42 15.81 6.92
CA TYR A 269 0.49 16.45 7.85
C TYR A 269 0.02 17.84 8.30
N ILE A 270 -0.70 18.56 7.42
CA ILE A 270 -1.19 19.93 7.64
C ILE A 270 -2.40 19.89 8.55
#